data_AF-A0A927RYH1-F1
#
_entry.id   AF-A0A927RYH1-F1
#
_cell.length_a   1.000
_cell.length_b   1.000
_cell.length_c   1.000
_cell.angle_alpha   90.00
_cell.angle_beta   90.00
_cell.angle_gamma   90.00
#
_symmetry.space_group_name_H-M   'P 1'
#
loop_
_entity.id
_entity.type
_entity.pdbx_description
1 polymer ?
#
loop_
_entity_poly.entity_id
_entity_poly.type
_entity_poly.pdbx_seq_one_letter_code
_entity_poly.pdbx_strand_id
1 'polypeptide(L)'
;TGQELYKSPTDMGVNMVGHAIVDDQAICESAEQEVLRRYFKALCDVRDGKEKQATVDRIEMLMSELNLKPTDRSVVVPSRQRSENTGFPVVAIQTPSGKIVTGRQSELLSASASSLLNAVKCIAGMPDDLKLIAQSAIDPVIDLKTNILKSKKSNLNAEETLLALSVSASLDERAAQAMDCLKQLRGCEAHSTHIITNGEAQMFRKLGINLTCDPQYVSFELFSE
;
A
#
# COMPACT_ATOMS: atom_id res chain seq x y z
N THR A 1 -54.25 -1.37 3.98
CA THR A 1 -54.82 -2.12 2.84
C THR A 1 -54.46 -3.57 3.02
N GLY A 2 -55.40 -4.48 3.21
CA GLY A 2 -55.13 -5.92 3.44
C GLY A 2 -54.60 -6.66 2.19
N GLN A 3 -53.85 -5.99 1.34
CA GLN A 3 -53.20 -6.54 0.15
C GLN A 3 -51.69 -6.47 0.37
N GLU A 4 -50.98 -7.56 0.09
CA GLU A 4 -49.53 -7.54 0.03
C GLU A 4 -49.08 -6.55 -1.05
N LEU A 5 -48.48 -5.42 -0.63
CA LEU A 5 -48.00 -4.36 -1.50
C LEU A 5 -46.75 -4.75 -2.31
N TYR A 6 -45.95 -5.68 -1.79
CA TYR A 6 -44.67 -6.09 -2.38
C TYR A 6 -44.71 -7.59 -2.63
N LYS A 7 -44.29 -8.03 -3.83
CA LYS A 7 -44.30 -9.45 -4.22
C LYS A 7 -42.91 -10.08 -4.16
N SER A 8 -41.88 -9.28 -3.92
CA SER A 8 -40.50 -9.74 -3.78
C SER A 8 -39.69 -8.80 -2.87
N PRO A 9 -38.54 -9.25 -2.32
CA PRO A 9 -37.60 -8.36 -1.65
C PRO A 9 -37.10 -7.21 -2.53
N THR A 10 -37.03 -7.43 -3.86
CA THR A 10 -36.67 -6.38 -4.83
C THR A 10 -37.79 -5.35 -4.97
N ASP A 11 -39.05 -5.77 -4.99
CA ASP A 11 -40.22 -4.87 -5.08
C ASP A 11 -40.32 -3.97 -3.83
N MET A 12 -39.90 -4.51 -2.68
CA MET A 12 -39.78 -3.75 -1.43
C MET A 12 -38.57 -2.81 -1.44
N GLY A 13 -37.57 -3.09 -2.27
CA GLY A 13 -36.35 -2.31 -2.39
C GLY A 13 -36.58 -1.00 -3.14
N VAL A 14 -35.94 0.06 -2.66
CA VAL A 14 -35.94 1.39 -3.29
C VAL A 14 -34.55 1.75 -3.85
N ASN A 15 -33.71 0.74 -4.11
CA ASN A 15 -32.32 0.95 -4.54
C ASN A 15 -32.27 1.41 -6.00
N MET A 16 -31.82 2.66 -6.21
CA MET A 16 -31.68 3.26 -7.53
C MET A 16 -30.21 3.40 -7.98
N VAL A 17 -29.24 2.88 -7.22
CA VAL A 17 -27.80 3.08 -7.50
C VAL A 17 -27.40 2.60 -8.89
N GLY A 18 -27.97 1.50 -9.38
CA GLY A 18 -27.69 0.99 -10.74
C GLY A 18 -28.09 1.96 -11.85
N HIS A 19 -29.10 2.80 -11.63
CA HIS A 19 -29.52 3.82 -12.59
C HIS A 19 -28.65 5.09 -12.58
N ALA A 20 -27.77 5.24 -11.59
CA ALA A 20 -26.87 6.37 -11.46
C ALA A 20 -25.47 6.10 -12.04
N ILE A 21 -25.24 4.92 -12.63
CA ILE A 21 -23.99 4.57 -13.28
C ILE A 21 -23.88 5.35 -14.59
N VAL A 22 -22.86 6.21 -14.67
CA VAL A 22 -22.57 7.04 -15.86
C VAL A 22 -21.50 6.44 -16.77
N ASP A 23 -20.66 5.58 -16.20
CA ASP A 23 -19.58 4.87 -16.89
C ASP A 23 -19.49 3.45 -16.31
N ASP A 24 -20.06 2.49 -17.04
CA ASP A 24 -20.11 1.08 -16.64
C ASP A 24 -18.71 0.48 -16.60
N GLN A 25 -17.87 0.81 -17.60
CA GLN A 25 -16.52 0.26 -17.71
C GLN A 25 -15.65 0.70 -16.53
N ALA A 26 -15.66 1.99 -16.17
CA ALA A 26 -14.88 2.49 -15.04
C ALA A 26 -15.28 1.84 -13.70
N ILE A 27 -16.57 1.54 -13.52
CA ILE A 27 -17.08 0.86 -12.32
C ILE A 27 -16.67 -0.61 -12.32
N CYS A 28 -16.79 -1.30 -13.45
CA CYS A 28 -16.33 -2.69 -13.60
C CYS A 28 -14.84 -2.80 -13.27
N GLU A 29 -13.99 -1.96 -13.86
CA GLU A 29 -12.54 -1.94 -13.58
C GLU A 29 -12.25 -1.68 -12.09
N SER A 30 -12.97 -0.75 -11.47
CA SER A 30 -12.84 -0.45 -10.04
C SER A 30 -13.27 -1.63 -9.14
N ALA A 31 -14.34 -2.33 -9.52
CA ALA A 31 -14.86 -3.49 -8.81
C ALA A 31 -13.91 -4.69 -8.93
N GLU A 32 -13.35 -4.93 -10.11
CA GLU A 32 -12.34 -5.97 -10.33
C GLU A 32 -11.10 -5.73 -9.46
N GLN A 33 -10.62 -4.48 -9.38
CA GLN A 33 -9.51 -4.13 -8.50
C GLN A 33 -9.87 -4.31 -7.00
N GLU A 34 -11.12 -4.06 -6.59
CA GLU A 34 -11.57 -4.36 -5.22
C GLU A 34 -11.51 -5.86 -4.92
N VAL A 35 -11.94 -6.73 -5.85
CA VAL A 35 -11.86 -8.19 -5.68
C VAL A 35 -10.41 -8.63 -5.49
N LEU A 36 -9.48 -8.11 -6.28
CA LEU A 36 -8.04 -8.37 -6.11
C LEU A 36 -7.51 -7.86 -4.75
N ARG A 37 -7.94 -6.68 -4.30
CA ARG A 37 -7.57 -6.16 -2.96
C ARG A 37 -8.09 -7.06 -1.84
N ARG A 38 -9.30 -7.60 -1.98
CA ARG A 38 -9.89 -8.56 -1.02
C ARG A 38 -9.15 -9.88 -1.01
N TYR A 39 -8.74 -10.38 -2.17
CA TYR A 39 -7.95 -11.59 -2.30
C TYR A 39 -6.63 -11.51 -1.51
N PHE A 40 -5.82 -10.48 -1.77
CA PHE A 40 -4.55 -10.29 -1.05
C PHE A 40 -4.73 -10.08 0.45
N LYS A 41 -5.78 -9.34 0.83
CA LYS A 41 -6.12 -9.17 2.24
C LYS A 41 -6.46 -10.52 2.90
N ALA A 42 -7.31 -11.32 2.28
CA ALA A 42 -7.69 -12.63 2.81
C ALA A 42 -6.48 -13.57 2.94
N LEU A 43 -5.57 -13.57 1.96
CA LEU A 43 -4.31 -14.32 2.06
C LEU A 43 -3.48 -13.91 3.29
N CYS A 44 -3.34 -12.61 3.54
CA CYS A 44 -2.61 -12.10 4.70
C CYS A 44 -3.35 -12.42 6.02
N ASP A 45 -4.67 -12.28 6.06
CA ASP A 45 -5.48 -12.56 7.25
C ASP A 45 -5.46 -14.06 7.61
N VAL A 46 -5.44 -14.97 6.61
CA VAL A 46 -5.22 -16.41 6.85
C VAL A 46 -3.81 -16.66 7.38
N ARG A 47 -2.80 -15.98 6.82
CA ARG A 47 -1.41 -16.10 7.26
C ARG A 47 -1.22 -15.64 8.71
N ASP A 48 -1.92 -14.58 9.11
CA ASP A 48 -1.96 -14.05 10.48
C ASP A 48 -2.86 -14.87 11.43
N GLY A 49 -3.56 -15.89 10.94
CA GLY A 49 -4.49 -16.71 11.73
C GLY A 49 -5.81 -16.02 12.11
N LYS A 50 -6.15 -14.91 11.44
CA LYS A 50 -7.39 -14.14 11.67
C LYS A 50 -8.59 -14.70 10.90
N GLU A 51 -8.33 -15.34 9.77
CA GLU A 51 -9.33 -15.87 8.86
C GLU A 51 -9.07 -17.34 8.49
N LYS A 52 -10.07 -18.01 7.91
CA LYS A 52 -9.96 -19.40 7.47
C LYS A 52 -9.69 -19.48 5.96
N GLN A 53 -9.05 -20.56 5.53
CA GLN A 53 -8.78 -20.84 4.11
C GLN A 53 -10.06 -20.79 3.25
N ALA A 54 -11.21 -21.21 3.79
CA ALA A 54 -12.51 -21.12 3.12
C ALA A 54 -12.88 -19.70 2.64
N THR A 55 -12.38 -18.65 3.31
CA THR A 55 -12.58 -17.25 2.90
C THR A 55 -11.81 -16.95 1.61
N VAL A 56 -10.57 -17.45 1.50
CA VAL A 56 -9.73 -17.32 0.30
C VAL A 56 -10.36 -18.10 -0.85
N ASP A 57 -10.74 -19.35 -0.62
CA ASP A 57 -11.33 -20.23 -1.65
C ASP A 57 -12.59 -19.60 -2.26
N ARG A 58 -13.41 -18.93 -1.44
CA ARG A 58 -14.60 -18.21 -1.91
C ARG A 58 -14.25 -17.03 -2.83
N ILE A 59 -13.19 -16.29 -2.50
CA ILE A 59 -12.75 -15.16 -3.33
C ILE A 59 -12.10 -15.69 -4.62
N GLU A 60 -11.37 -16.79 -4.57
CA GLU A 60 -10.80 -17.43 -5.77
C GLU A 60 -11.87 -17.91 -6.74
N MET A 61 -12.98 -18.48 -6.23
CA MET A 61 -14.14 -18.79 -7.08
C MET A 61 -14.69 -17.54 -7.78
N LEU A 62 -14.86 -16.44 -7.04
CA LEU A 62 -15.33 -15.17 -7.61
C LEU A 62 -14.34 -14.62 -8.66
N MET A 63 -13.04 -14.69 -8.38
CA MET A 63 -12.01 -14.30 -9.36
C MET A 63 -12.08 -15.15 -10.62
N SER A 64 -12.32 -16.46 -10.49
CA SER A 64 -12.50 -17.37 -11.62
C SER A 64 -13.74 -17.01 -12.45
N GLU A 65 -14.86 -16.69 -11.83
CA GLU A 65 -16.08 -16.23 -12.52
C GLU A 65 -15.86 -14.92 -13.30
N LEU A 66 -15.04 -14.02 -12.75
CA LEU A 66 -14.69 -12.73 -13.35
C LEU A 66 -13.47 -12.80 -14.29
N ASN A 67 -12.86 -13.98 -14.48
CA ASN A 67 -11.61 -14.17 -15.23
C ASN A 67 -10.42 -13.32 -14.76
N LEU A 68 -10.37 -13.01 -13.46
CA LEU A 68 -9.32 -12.19 -12.84
C LEU A 68 -8.14 -13.02 -12.37
N LYS A 69 -6.94 -12.45 -12.51
CA LYS A 69 -5.68 -12.99 -12.00
C LYS A 69 -5.05 -12.01 -11.03
N PRO A 70 -4.30 -12.48 -10.02
CA PRO A 70 -3.55 -11.60 -9.12
C PRO A 70 -2.61 -10.62 -9.84
N THR A 71 -2.14 -11.00 -11.03
CA THR A 71 -1.25 -10.20 -11.89
C THR A 71 -1.94 -9.06 -12.62
N ASP A 72 -3.28 -9.04 -12.68
CA ASP A 72 -4.03 -7.95 -13.32
C ASP A 72 -3.99 -6.67 -12.48
N ARG A 73 -3.54 -6.78 -11.23
CA ARG A 73 -3.10 -5.64 -10.43
C ARG A 73 -1.68 -5.23 -10.85
N SER A 74 -1.61 -4.12 -11.58
CA SER A 74 -0.41 -3.55 -12.21
C SER A 74 0.86 -3.53 -11.33
N VAL A 75 0.72 -3.27 -10.02
CA VAL A 75 1.83 -3.13 -9.06
C VAL A 75 2.41 -4.45 -8.54
N VAL A 76 1.72 -5.58 -8.73
CA VAL A 76 2.15 -6.88 -8.20
C VAL A 76 3.40 -7.37 -8.91
N VAL A 77 3.36 -7.48 -10.24
CA VAL A 77 4.49 -8.02 -11.02
C VAL A 77 5.78 -7.22 -10.83
N PRO A 78 5.77 -5.87 -10.91
CA PRO A 78 6.98 -5.07 -10.71
C PRO A 78 7.59 -5.20 -9.30
N SER A 79 6.76 -5.26 -8.26
CA SER A 79 7.25 -5.46 -6.89
C SER A 79 7.96 -6.81 -6.72
N ARG A 80 7.36 -7.90 -7.21
CA ARG A 80 7.92 -9.26 -7.14
C ARG A 80 9.22 -9.38 -7.93
N GLN A 81 9.24 -8.94 -9.19
CA GLN A 81 10.44 -8.96 -10.02
C GLN A 81 11.60 -8.18 -9.38
N ARG A 82 11.32 -7.00 -8.81
CA ARG A 82 12.36 -6.21 -8.14
C ARG A 82 12.84 -6.88 -6.85
N SER A 83 11.95 -7.53 -6.10
CA SER A 83 12.28 -8.29 -4.89
C SER A 83 13.16 -9.49 -5.23
N GLU A 84 12.83 -10.24 -6.27
CA GLU A 84 13.63 -11.38 -6.77
C GLU A 84 15.01 -10.93 -7.24
N ASN A 85 15.08 -9.84 -8.03
CA ASN A 85 16.34 -9.33 -8.55
C ASN A 85 17.28 -8.76 -7.48
N THR A 86 16.72 -8.24 -6.38
CA THR A 86 17.52 -7.60 -5.32
C THR A 86 17.74 -8.51 -4.12
N GLY A 87 16.92 -9.54 -3.92
CA GLY A 87 16.89 -10.37 -2.71
C GLY A 87 16.36 -9.64 -1.47
N PHE A 88 15.79 -8.44 -1.62
CA PHE A 88 15.28 -7.63 -0.51
C PHE A 88 13.78 -7.39 -0.63
N PRO A 89 13.08 -7.14 0.49
CA PRO A 89 11.68 -6.72 0.47
C PRO A 89 11.47 -5.45 -0.38
N VAL A 90 10.38 -5.40 -1.14
CA VAL A 90 10.04 -4.30 -2.05
C VAL A 90 8.58 -3.90 -1.91
N VAL A 91 8.32 -2.60 -2.03
CA VAL A 91 6.98 -2.02 -2.23
C VAL A 91 6.94 -1.29 -3.56
N ALA A 92 5.93 -1.57 -4.39
CA ALA A 92 5.64 -0.83 -5.61
C ALA A 92 4.41 0.07 -5.41
N ILE A 93 4.44 1.26 -6.03
CA ILE A 93 3.33 2.22 -6.04
C ILE A 93 3.10 2.66 -7.49
N GLN A 94 1.84 2.66 -7.94
CA GLN A 94 1.44 3.29 -9.19
C GLN A 94 1.11 4.76 -8.92
N THR A 95 1.85 5.69 -9.53
CA THR A 95 1.61 7.14 -9.40
C THR A 95 0.34 7.55 -10.15
N PRO A 96 -0.20 8.77 -9.91
CA PRO A 96 -1.36 9.27 -10.64
C PRO A 96 -1.18 9.35 -12.16
N SER A 97 0.08 9.50 -12.61
CA SER A 97 0.45 9.44 -14.03
C SER A 97 0.46 8.02 -14.63
N GLY A 98 0.15 6.99 -13.84
CA GLY A 98 0.19 5.58 -14.23
C GLY A 98 1.59 4.94 -14.17
N LYS A 99 2.64 5.71 -13.87
CA LYS A 99 4.01 5.18 -13.76
C LYS A 99 4.17 4.35 -12.49
N ILE A 100 4.85 3.22 -12.60
CA ILE A 100 5.13 2.36 -11.45
C ILE A 100 6.51 2.70 -10.90
N VAL A 101 6.55 3.03 -9.61
CA VAL A 101 7.79 3.24 -8.85
C VAL A 101 7.95 2.14 -7.82
N THR A 102 9.19 1.76 -7.54
CA THR A 102 9.52 0.73 -6.54
C THR A 102 10.43 1.29 -5.47
N GLY A 103 10.21 0.91 -4.22
CA GLY A 103 11.12 1.13 -3.11
C GLY A 103 11.60 -0.20 -2.56
N ARG A 104 12.91 -0.38 -2.47
CA ARG A 104 13.52 -1.59 -1.86
C ARG A 104 13.93 -1.30 -0.44
N GLN A 105 13.96 -2.33 0.39
CA GLN A 105 14.63 -2.24 1.68
C GLN A 105 16.13 -1.95 1.48
N SER A 106 16.65 -1.10 2.35
CA SER A 106 18.07 -0.75 2.46
C SER A 106 18.48 -0.79 3.93
N GLU A 107 19.77 -0.55 4.20
CA GLU A 107 20.27 -0.39 5.58
C GLU A 107 19.61 0.80 6.29
N LEU A 108 19.32 1.86 5.53
CA LEU A 108 18.79 3.11 6.09
C LEU A 108 17.26 3.15 6.12
N LEU A 109 16.58 2.66 5.08
CA LEU A 109 15.14 2.81 4.88
C LEU A 109 14.44 1.46 4.74
N SER A 110 13.25 1.35 5.32
CA SER A 110 12.30 0.27 5.02
C SER A 110 11.84 0.36 3.55
N ALA A 111 11.35 -0.76 3.00
CA ALA A 111 10.82 -0.78 1.63
C ALA A 111 9.64 0.19 1.47
N SER A 112 8.77 0.26 2.49
CA SER A 112 7.68 1.22 2.63
C SER A 112 8.17 2.67 2.53
N ALA A 113 9.12 3.05 3.38
CA ALA A 113 9.70 4.39 3.39
C ALA A 113 10.34 4.76 2.03
N SER A 114 11.15 3.86 1.47
CA SER A 114 11.78 4.07 0.18
C SER A 114 10.75 4.25 -0.93
N SER A 115 9.66 3.49 -0.93
CA SER A 115 8.63 3.58 -1.97
C SER A 115 7.89 4.91 -1.94
N LEU A 116 7.58 5.42 -0.74
CA LEU A 116 6.95 6.73 -0.57
C LEU A 116 7.85 7.87 -1.07
N LEU A 117 9.14 7.85 -0.70
CA LEU A 117 10.10 8.85 -1.17
C LEU A 117 10.26 8.83 -2.70
N ASN A 118 10.36 7.65 -3.29
CA ASN A 118 10.48 7.50 -4.73
C ASN A 118 9.20 7.95 -5.46
N ALA A 119 8.03 7.70 -4.88
CA ALA A 119 6.75 8.15 -5.42
C ALA A 119 6.63 9.68 -5.40
N VAL A 120 6.93 10.35 -4.28
CA VAL A 120 6.87 11.81 -4.22
C VAL A 120 7.89 12.47 -5.12
N LYS A 121 9.11 11.92 -5.24
CA LYS A 121 10.10 12.38 -6.23
C LYS A 121 9.56 12.29 -7.64
N CYS A 122 8.96 11.15 -8.00
CA CYS A 122 8.41 10.93 -9.32
C CYS A 122 7.27 11.90 -9.66
N ILE A 123 6.39 12.17 -8.69
CA ILE A 123 5.28 13.12 -8.85
C ILE A 123 5.81 14.56 -8.98
N ALA A 124 6.84 14.91 -8.20
CA ALA A 124 7.45 16.23 -8.23
C ALA A 124 8.41 16.45 -9.43
N GLY A 125 8.64 15.44 -10.28
CA GLY A 125 9.58 15.52 -11.39
C GLY A 125 11.05 15.61 -10.95
N MET A 126 11.37 15.12 -9.75
CA MET A 126 12.71 15.15 -9.18
C MET A 126 13.56 13.95 -9.64
N PRO A 127 14.89 14.12 -9.74
CA PRO A 127 15.78 13.03 -10.08
C PRO A 127 15.90 12.02 -8.93
N ASP A 128 16.14 10.75 -9.27
CA ASP A 128 16.09 9.63 -8.32
C ASP A 128 17.22 9.69 -7.27
N ASP A 129 18.38 10.18 -7.67
CA ASP A 129 19.59 10.33 -6.84
C ASP A 129 19.52 11.51 -5.85
N LEU A 130 18.51 12.38 -5.96
CA LEU A 130 18.31 13.49 -5.04
C LEU A 130 18.04 13.00 -3.62
N LYS A 131 18.85 13.44 -2.65
CA LYS A 131 18.59 13.18 -1.23
C LYS A 131 17.66 14.25 -0.68
N LEU A 132 16.43 13.85 -0.34
CA LEU A 132 15.39 14.75 0.21
C LEU A 132 15.48 14.93 1.73
N ILE A 133 16.06 13.95 2.42
CA ILE A 133 16.15 13.96 3.89
C ILE A 133 17.59 14.30 4.27
N ALA A 134 17.74 15.36 5.05
CA ALA A 134 19.04 15.77 5.56
C ALA A 134 19.56 14.75 6.57
N GLN A 135 20.88 14.49 6.57
CA GLN A 135 21.50 13.57 7.52
C GLN A 135 21.28 14.01 8.97
N SER A 136 21.25 15.33 9.23
CA SER A 136 20.93 15.92 10.53
C SER A 136 19.53 15.59 11.05
N ALA A 137 18.59 15.21 10.17
CA ALA A 137 17.25 14.74 10.57
C ALA A 137 17.21 13.21 10.77
N ILE A 138 18.16 12.48 10.18
CA ILE A 138 18.24 11.01 10.23
C ILE A 138 19.01 10.54 11.47
N ASP A 139 20.19 11.11 11.72
CA ASP A 139 21.11 10.64 12.76
C ASP A 139 20.47 10.60 14.15
N PRO A 140 19.70 11.62 14.60
CA PRO A 140 19.07 11.59 15.91
C PRO A 140 18.02 10.47 16.04
N VAL A 141 17.31 10.14 14.95
CA VAL A 141 16.31 9.07 14.94
C VAL A 141 16.99 7.71 15.05
N ILE A 142 18.09 7.50 14.32
CA ILE A 142 18.86 6.26 14.39
C ILE A 142 19.48 6.09 15.79
N ASP A 143 20.11 7.15 16.33
CA ASP A 143 20.72 7.15 17.66
C ASP A 143 19.71 6.82 18.76
N LEU A 144 18.51 7.42 18.68
CA LEU A 144 17.40 7.09 19.57
C LEU A 144 17.03 5.60 19.48
N LYS A 145 16.91 5.04 18.28
CA LYS A 145 16.53 3.63 18.10
C LYS A 145 17.61 2.68 18.60
N THR A 146 18.87 2.91 18.25
CA THR A 146 19.96 1.96 18.52
C THR A 146 20.52 2.10 19.92
N ASN A 147 20.85 3.31 20.35
CA ASN A 147 21.59 3.54 21.59
C ASN A 147 20.67 3.71 22.81
N ILE A 148 19.50 4.32 22.64
CA ILE A 148 18.56 4.58 23.74
C ILE A 148 17.52 3.46 23.85
N LEU A 149 16.76 3.21 22.76
CA LEU A 149 15.68 2.21 22.74
C LEU A 149 16.19 0.77 22.52
N LYS A 150 17.49 0.60 22.23
CA LYS A 150 18.13 -0.71 22.00
C LYS A 150 17.40 -1.58 20.97
N SER A 151 16.79 -0.93 19.98
CA SER A 151 16.12 -1.59 18.87
C SER A 151 17.15 -2.29 17.98
N LYS A 152 16.90 -3.56 17.67
CA LYS A 152 17.74 -4.33 16.73
C LYS A 152 17.70 -3.76 15.30
N LYS A 153 16.59 -3.10 14.93
CA LYS A 153 16.39 -2.51 13.60
C LYS A 153 16.71 -1.02 13.65
N SER A 154 17.75 -0.63 12.91
CA SER A 154 18.18 0.77 12.76
C SER A 154 17.52 1.49 11.58
N ASN A 155 16.88 0.75 10.66
CA ASN A 155 16.25 1.35 9.49
C ASN A 155 15.03 2.22 9.86
N LEU A 156 14.83 3.30 9.12
CA LEU A 156 13.69 4.18 9.29
C LEU A 156 12.46 3.56 8.62
N ASN A 157 11.36 3.52 9.36
CA ASN A 157 10.05 3.13 8.83
C ASN A 157 9.39 4.31 8.08
N ALA A 158 8.24 4.06 7.46
CA ALA A 158 7.50 5.09 6.71
C ALA A 158 7.15 6.34 7.55
N GLU A 159 6.74 6.17 8.81
CA GLU A 159 6.38 7.29 9.69
C GLU A 159 7.59 8.15 10.07
N GLU A 160 8.67 7.51 10.53
CA GLU A 160 9.94 8.15 10.88
C GLU A 160 10.51 8.93 9.68
N THR A 161 10.40 8.33 8.49
CA THR A 161 10.88 8.95 7.23
C THR A 161 10.07 10.18 6.86
N LEU A 162 8.75 10.16 7.02
CA LEU A 162 7.90 11.33 6.75
C LEU A 162 8.11 12.44 7.77
N LEU A 163 8.35 12.10 9.04
CA LEU A 163 8.73 13.07 10.06
C LEU A 163 10.08 13.72 9.74
N ALA A 164 11.08 12.93 9.36
CA ALA A 164 12.40 13.44 8.97
C ALA A 164 12.33 14.30 7.69
N LEU A 165 11.46 13.94 6.74
CA LEU A 165 11.17 14.75 5.57
C LEU A 165 10.52 16.10 5.97
N SER A 166 9.58 16.09 6.92
CA SER A 166 8.95 17.31 7.43
C SER A 166 9.95 18.25 8.10
N VAL A 167 10.94 17.73 8.81
CA VAL A 167 12.03 18.56 9.37
C VAL A 167 12.89 19.13 8.24
N SER A 168 13.25 18.29 7.25
CA SER A 168 14.06 18.72 6.10
C SER A 168 13.35 19.78 5.24
N ALA A 169 12.02 19.69 5.13
CA ALA A 169 11.18 20.65 4.41
C ALA A 169 11.23 22.08 4.98
N SER A 170 11.64 22.26 6.24
CA SER A 170 11.82 23.59 6.83
C SER A 170 13.09 24.31 6.32
N LEU A 171 14.03 23.56 5.73
CA LEU A 171 15.35 24.06 5.31
C LEU A 171 15.62 23.86 3.81
N ASP A 172 14.94 22.92 3.14
CA ASP A 172 15.11 22.62 1.72
C ASP A 172 13.77 22.71 0.98
N GLU A 173 13.68 23.64 0.02
CA GLU A 173 12.48 23.84 -0.82
C GLU A 173 12.08 22.58 -1.60
N ARG A 174 13.04 21.74 -1.97
CA ARG A 174 12.78 20.48 -2.68
C ARG A 174 12.11 19.46 -1.76
N ALA A 175 12.53 19.42 -0.49
CA ALA A 175 11.88 18.58 0.51
C ALA A 175 10.46 19.06 0.81
N ALA A 176 10.24 20.38 0.85
CA ALA A 176 8.90 20.97 0.97
C ALA A 176 8.00 20.60 -0.21
N GLN A 177 8.51 20.74 -1.44
CA GLN A 177 7.78 20.36 -2.65
C GLN A 177 7.43 18.86 -2.66
N ALA A 178 8.34 17.98 -2.22
CA ALA A 178 8.08 16.56 -2.10
C ALA A 178 6.99 16.26 -1.05
N MET A 179 6.99 16.99 0.08
CA MET A 179 5.98 16.86 1.12
C MET A 179 4.59 17.28 0.63
N ASP A 180 4.48 18.35 -0.17
CA ASP A 180 3.20 18.76 -0.78
C ASP A 180 2.63 17.71 -1.74
N CYS A 181 3.50 16.96 -2.41
CA CYS A 181 3.11 15.89 -3.33
C CYS A 181 2.49 14.67 -2.63
N LEU A 182 2.63 14.52 -1.31
CA LEU A 182 2.04 13.39 -0.56
C LEU A 182 0.53 13.30 -0.72
N LYS A 183 -0.17 14.44 -0.86
CA LYS A 183 -1.63 14.49 -1.04
C LYS A 183 -2.07 13.83 -2.34
N GLN A 184 -1.20 13.81 -3.34
CA GLN A 184 -1.48 13.23 -4.65
C GLN A 184 -1.37 11.69 -4.64
N LEU A 185 -0.87 11.09 -3.56
CA LEU A 185 -0.83 9.63 -3.41
C LEU A 185 -2.19 9.02 -3.06
N ARG A 186 -3.18 9.84 -2.72
CA ARG A 186 -4.54 9.36 -2.42
C ARG A 186 -5.14 8.69 -3.65
N GLY A 187 -5.65 7.48 -3.47
CA GLY A 187 -6.22 6.64 -4.54
C GLY A 187 -5.17 5.87 -5.33
N CYS A 188 -3.87 6.04 -5.05
CA CYS A 188 -2.84 5.24 -5.69
C CYS A 188 -2.88 3.79 -5.20
N GLU A 189 -2.54 2.87 -6.09
CA GLU A 189 -2.45 1.45 -5.80
C GLU A 189 -1.01 1.09 -5.40
N ALA A 190 -0.87 0.26 -4.36
CA ALA A 190 0.43 -0.23 -3.90
C ALA A 190 0.41 -1.73 -3.61
N HIS A 191 1.57 -2.37 -3.78
CA HIS A 191 1.78 -3.77 -3.41
C HIS A 191 3.14 -3.98 -2.75
N SER A 192 3.16 -4.75 -1.67
CA SER A 192 4.34 -5.14 -0.92
C SER A 192 4.62 -6.63 -1.10
N THR A 193 5.88 -7.01 -1.29
CA THR A 193 6.28 -8.43 -1.36
C THR A 193 6.31 -9.13 -0.01
N HIS A 194 5.95 -8.43 1.07
CA HIS A 194 5.84 -8.96 2.42
C HIS A 194 4.71 -8.30 3.20
N ILE A 195 4.27 -8.96 4.28
CA ILE A 195 3.32 -8.43 5.24
C ILE A 195 3.96 -7.24 5.97
N ILE A 196 3.42 -6.06 5.72
CA ILE A 196 3.81 -4.81 6.38
C ILE A 196 3.20 -4.75 7.78
N THR A 197 3.92 -4.17 8.73
CA THR A 197 3.45 -4.00 10.11
C THR A 197 2.19 -3.13 10.17
N ASN A 198 1.33 -3.35 11.18
CA ASN A 198 0.09 -2.58 11.35
C ASN A 198 0.32 -1.05 11.40
N GLY A 199 1.42 -0.60 12.02
CA GLY A 199 1.77 0.82 12.09
C GLY A 199 2.05 1.42 10.72
N GLU A 200 2.90 0.76 9.92
CA GLU A 200 3.18 1.21 8.55
C GLU A 200 1.94 1.11 7.64
N ALA A 201 1.16 0.03 7.74
CA ALA A 201 -0.08 -0.11 6.97
C ALA A 201 -1.09 1.00 7.29
N GLN A 202 -1.16 1.45 8.55
CA GLN A 202 -1.98 2.58 8.95
C GLN A 202 -1.52 3.88 8.28
N MET A 203 -0.22 4.06 8.06
CA MET A 203 0.30 5.24 7.36
C MET A 203 -0.13 5.28 5.90
N PHE A 204 -0.03 4.16 5.16
CA PHE A 204 -0.57 4.08 3.80
C PHE A 204 -2.07 4.39 3.77
N ARG A 205 -2.83 3.88 4.74
CA ARG A 205 -4.26 4.15 4.86
C ARG A 205 -4.56 5.64 5.13
N LYS A 206 -3.79 6.30 6.00
CA LYS A 206 -3.92 7.74 6.28
C LYS A 206 -3.62 8.59 5.04
N LEU A 207 -2.65 8.17 4.22
CA LEU A 207 -2.35 8.77 2.93
C LEU A 207 -3.39 8.46 1.85
N GLY A 208 -4.31 7.53 2.12
CA GLY A 208 -5.33 7.10 1.16
C GLY A 208 -4.79 6.19 0.06
N ILE A 209 -3.67 5.50 0.30
CA ILE A 209 -3.06 4.55 -0.64
C ILE A 209 -3.68 3.17 -0.41
N ASN A 210 -4.08 2.52 -1.49
CA ASN A 210 -4.65 1.18 -1.47
C ASN A 210 -3.52 0.14 -1.47
N LEU A 211 -3.08 -0.25 -0.27
CA LEU A 211 -2.00 -1.20 -0.06
C LEU A 211 -2.50 -2.66 -0.07
N THR A 212 -1.75 -3.53 -0.74
CA THR A 212 -1.88 -4.99 -0.71
C THR A 212 -0.52 -5.62 -0.39
N CYS A 213 -0.50 -6.84 0.14
CA CYS A 213 0.73 -7.52 0.52
C CYS A 213 0.70 -8.98 0.05
N ASP A 214 1.86 -9.54 -0.26
CA ASP A 214 2.04 -10.99 -0.33
C ASP A 214 2.05 -11.59 1.09
N PRO A 215 1.52 -12.82 1.28
CA PRO A 215 1.41 -13.48 2.59
C PRO A 215 2.75 -14.05 3.09
N GLN A 216 3.81 -13.26 2.96
CA GLN A 216 5.17 -13.61 3.36
C GLN A 216 5.65 -12.66 4.45
N TYR A 217 6.25 -13.17 5.50
CA TYR A 217 6.92 -12.33 6.48
C TYR A 217 8.36 -12.08 6.04
N VAL A 218 8.91 -10.91 6.39
CA VAL A 218 10.35 -10.68 6.26
C VAL A 218 11.03 -11.66 7.21
N SER A 219 11.74 -12.65 6.68
CA SER A 219 12.40 -13.67 7.50
C SER A 219 13.46 -13.02 8.39
N PHE A 220 13.13 -12.85 9.67
CA PHE A 220 13.85 -13.20 10.91
C PHE A 220 13.02 -12.54 12.05
N GLU A 221 12.49 -13.35 12.96
CA GLU A 221 11.70 -12.94 14.15
C GLU A 221 10.22 -12.63 13.87
N LEU A 222 9.44 -13.71 13.73
CA LEU A 222 7.96 -13.70 13.84
C LEU A 222 7.46 -13.64 15.30
N PHE A 223 8.37 -13.58 16.28
CA PHE A 223 8.05 -13.50 17.69
C PHE A 223 9.01 -12.52 18.34
N SER A 224 8.62 -11.26 18.40
CA SER A 224 9.09 -10.36 19.45
C SER A 224 8.11 -10.50 20.60
N GLU A 225 8.49 -11.30 21.61
CA GLU A 225 7.97 -11.19 22.98
C GLU A 225 8.36 -9.82 23.59
#